data_AF-A0A8J3K2D4-F1
#
_entry.id   AF-A0A8J3K2D4-F1
#
_cell.length_a   1.000
_cell.length_b   1.000
_cell.length_c   1.000
_cell.angle_alpha   90.00
_cell.angle_beta   90.00
_cell.angle_gamma   90.00
#
_symmetry.space_group_name_H-M   'P 1'
#
loop_
_entity.id
_entity.type
_entity.pdbx_description
1 polymer ?
#
loop_
_entity_poly.entity_id
_entity_poly.type
_entity_poly.pdbx_seq_one_letter_code
_entity_poly.pdbx_strand_id
1 'polypeptide(L)'
;MVEKARESAADPSDAEDVAERTLALLTALPAEKVALLAQPLWDLRARSYRWNLWHAAYLINGGCSDDGFEYFRGWLLAQGRAVFEGAVADPDTLADLPAVQRVAAGDEADLECESMYGVVWDAYEVVTGGQEPPAVMGRYPGSARDGTSRTPTRTADACRNSPHSSTAESGVQRVDFACRGGESTSIGGPTPPVS
;
A
#
# COMPACT_ATOMS: atom_id res chain seq x y z
N MET A 1 -16.02 -12.04 -10.03
CA MET A 1 -15.86 -12.53 -8.65
C MET A 1 -16.06 -11.39 -7.68
N VAL A 2 -15.20 -10.36 -7.70
CA VAL A 2 -15.36 -9.19 -6.81
C VAL A 2 -16.74 -8.55 -6.89
N GLU A 3 -17.30 -8.26 -8.07
CA GLU A 3 -18.66 -7.67 -8.14
C GLU A 3 -19.73 -8.54 -7.47
N LYS A 4 -19.69 -9.86 -7.70
CA LYS A 4 -20.58 -10.80 -7.04
C LYS A 4 -20.34 -10.87 -5.53
N ALA A 5 -19.09 -10.73 -5.10
CA ALA A 5 -18.71 -10.66 -3.69
C ALA A 5 -19.32 -9.42 -3.04
N ARG A 6 -19.19 -8.25 -3.69
CA ARG A 6 -19.79 -6.96 -3.28
C ARG A 6 -21.31 -7.04 -3.18
N GLU A 7 -21.99 -7.71 -4.11
CA GLU A 7 -23.45 -7.94 -4.05
C GLU A 7 -23.89 -8.78 -2.84
N SER A 8 -22.99 -9.63 -2.32
CA SER A 8 -23.26 -10.52 -1.18
C SER A 8 -22.67 -10.04 0.15
N ALA A 9 -21.87 -8.98 0.14
CA ALA A 9 -21.28 -8.38 1.33
C ALA A 9 -22.37 -7.74 2.18
N ALA A 10 -22.27 -7.89 3.50
CA ALA A 10 -23.09 -7.17 4.46
C ALA A 10 -22.81 -5.66 4.38
N ASP A 11 -21.54 -5.29 4.19
CA ASP A 11 -21.12 -3.92 3.90
C ASP A 11 -20.19 -3.89 2.67
N PRO A 12 -20.68 -3.53 1.48
CA PRO A 12 -19.85 -3.40 0.27
C PRO A 12 -18.82 -2.27 0.34
N SER A 13 -18.87 -1.39 1.34
CA SER A 13 -17.84 -0.37 1.59
C SER A 13 -16.70 -0.89 2.47
N ASP A 14 -16.93 -1.98 3.22
CA ASP A 14 -15.91 -2.70 3.96
C ASP A 14 -15.13 -3.62 3.00
N ALA A 15 -13.85 -3.31 2.79
CA ALA A 15 -13.01 -4.08 1.89
C ALA A 15 -12.72 -5.50 2.42
N GLU A 16 -12.71 -5.70 3.74
CA GLU A 16 -12.47 -7.00 4.34
C GLU A 16 -13.67 -7.93 4.17
N ASP A 17 -14.90 -7.46 4.37
CA ASP A 17 -16.10 -8.27 4.07
C ASP A 17 -16.12 -8.65 2.57
N VAL A 18 -15.80 -7.72 1.67
CA VAL A 18 -15.68 -8.03 0.23
C VAL A 18 -14.57 -9.06 -0.04
N ALA A 19 -13.45 -9.00 0.67
CA ALA A 19 -12.35 -9.98 0.58
C ALA A 19 -12.80 -11.36 1.06
N GLU A 20 -13.47 -11.44 2.20
CA GLU A 20 -14.04 -12.68 2.74
C GLU A 20 -15.04 -13.32 1.77
N ARG A 21 -15.97 -12.52 1.21
CA ARG A 21 -16.91 -13.03 0.19
C ARG A 21 -16.19 -13.47 -1.08
N THR A 22 -15.14 -12.77 -1.49
CA THR A 22 -14.34 -13.15 -2.66
C THR A 22 -13.63 -14.48 -2.40
N LEU A 23 -12.99 -14.65 -1.22
CA LEU A 23 -12.35 -15.89 -0.80
C LEU A 23 -13.35 -17.06 -0.77
N ALA A 24 -14.54 -16.85 -0.20
CA ALA A 24 -15.59 -17.87 -0.17
C ALA A 24 -16.04 -18.30 -1.58
N LEU A 25 -16.16 -17.35 -2.52
CA LEU A 25 -16.49 -17.65 -3.91
C LEU A 25 -15.38 -18.42 -4.63
N LEU A 26 -14.11 -18.11 -4.34
CA LEU A 26 -12.95 -18.77 -4.94
C LEU A 26 -12.74 -20.18 -4.40
N THR A 27 -12.88 -20.38 -3.09
CA THR A 27 -12.71 -21.70 -2.44
C THR A 27 -13.81 -22.69 -2.80
N ALA A 28 -14.95 -22.22 -3.34
CA ALA A 28 -15.98 -23.07 -3.92
C ALA A 28 -15.66 -23.58 -5.34
N LEU A 29 -14.52 -23.18 -5.93
CA LEU A 29 -14.09 -23.62 -7.26
C LEU A 29 -13.10 -24.80 -7.16
N PRO A 30 -12.99 -25.62 -8.22
CA PRO A 30 -11.89 -26.56 -8.36
C PRO A 30 -10.52 -25.84 -8.36
N ALA A 31 -9.50 -26.49 -7.80
CA ALA A 31 -8.15 -25.95 -7.69
C ALA A 31 -7.58 -25.46 -9.03
N GLU A 32 -7.85 -26.16 -10.13
CA GLU A 32 -7.40 -25.77 -11.47
C GLU A 32 -8.00 -24.44 -11.91
N LYS A 33 -9.25 -24.15 -11.51
CA LYS A 33 -9.88 -22.85 -11.82
C LYS A 33 -9.31 -21.73 -10.97
N VAL A 34 -9.00 -22.00 -9.70
CA VAL A 34 -8.34 -21.02 -8.82
C VAL A 34 -6.93 -20.70 -9.33
N ALA A 35 -6.16 -21.71 -9.72
CA ALA A 35 -4.83 -21.54 -10.33
C ALA A 35 -4.84 -20.61 -11.55
N LEU A 36 -5.85 -20.73 -12.43
CA LEU A 36 -5.97 -19.88 -13.62
C LEU A 36 -6.19 -18.39 -13.27
N LEU A 37 -6.59 -18.05 -12.05
CA LEU A 37 -6.80 -16.67 -11.60
C LEU A 37 -5.53 -16.01 -11.06
N ALA A 38 -4.46 -16.77 -10.84
CA ALA A 38 -3.18 -16.23 -10.36
C ALA A 38 -2.62 -15.19 -11.35
N GLN A 39 -2.63 -15.50 -12.65
CA GLN A 39 -2.14 -14.58 -13.69
C GLN A 39 -3.00 -13.30 -13.78
N PRO A 40 -4.34 -13.37 -13.89
CA PRO A 40 -5.17 -12.17 -13.83
C PRO A 40 -4.92 -11.30 -12.60
N LEU A 41 -4.82 -11.88 -11.39
CA LEU A 41 -4.53 -11.09 -10.18
C LEU A 41 -3.16 -10.44 -10.26
N TRP A 42 -2.15 -11.15 -10.77
CA TRP A 42 -0.82 -10.58 -10.99
C TRP A 42 -0.87 -9.40 -11.98
N ASP A 43 -1.56 -9.55 -13.11
CA ASP A 43 -1.70 -8.48 -14.11
C ASP A 43 -2.36 -7.24 -13.50
N LEU A 44 -3.39 -7.42 -12.67
CA LEU A 44 -4.02 -6.31 -11.94
C LEU A 44 -3.02 -5.61 -11.00
N ARG A 45 -2.30 -6.38 -10.17
CA ARG A 45 -1.30 -5.83 -9.23
C ARG A 45 -0.18 -5.09 -9.95
N ALA A 46 0.28 -5.62 -11.08
CA ALA A 46 1.30 -4.98 -11.91
C ALA A 46 0.80 -3.68 -12.56
N ARG A 47 -0.46 -3.63 -13.00
CA ARG A 47 -1.07 -2.42 -13.59
C ARG A 47 -1.26 -1.30 -12.56
N SER A 48 -1.58 -1.63 -11.32
CA SER A 48 -1.76 -0.65 -10.24
C SER A 48 -0.48 -0.23 -9.54
N TYR A 49 0.66 -0.91 -9.79
CA TYR A 49 1.96 -0.49 -9.29
C TYR A 49 2.50 0.73 -10.06
N ARG A 50 2.01 1.91 -9.69
CA ARG A 50 2.33 3.18 -10.37
C ARG A 50 2.63 4.28 -9.37
N TRP A 51 3.57 5.15 -9.72
CA TRP A 51 4.00 6.26 -8.88
C TRP A 51 2.88 7.23 -8.52
N ASN A 52 1.98 7.51 -9.47
CA ASN A 52 0.83 8.40 -9.24
C ASN A 52 -0.17 7.79 -8.23
N LEU A 53 -0.42 6.48 -8.30
CA LEU A 53 -1.23 5.78 -7.29
C LEU A 53 -0.52 5.70 -5.94
N TRP A 54 0.81 5.54 -5.92
CA TRP A 54 1.59 5.56 -4.68
C TRP A 54 1.49 6.92 -3.97
N HIS A 55 1.59 8.02 -4.71
CA HIS A 55 1.36 9.36 -4.18
C HIS A 55 -0.06 9.54 -3.64
N ALA A 56 -1.08 9.06 -4.35
CA ALA A 56 -2.46 9.14 -3.89
C ALA A 56 -2.65 8.38 -2.57
N ALA A 57 -2.13 7.14 -2.48
CA ALA A 57 -2.16 6.35 -1.25
C ALA A 57 -1.47 7.08 -0.09
N TYR A 58 -0.29 7.65 -0.34
CA TYR A 58 0.45 8.43 0.66
C TYR A 58 -0.33 9.64 1.17
N LEU A 59 -1.02 10.37 0.28
CA LEU A 59 -1.81 11.54 0.68
C LEU A 59 -3.07 11.14 1.46
N ILE A 60 -3.77 10.09 1.00
CA ILE A 60 -5.03 9.64 1.62
C ILE A 60 -4.77 9.07 3.01
N ASN A 61 -3.80 8.17 3.15
CA ASN A 61 -3.50 7.49 4.42
C ASN A 61 -2.57 8.32 5.34
N GLY A 62 -2.17 9.53 4.95
CA GLY A 62 -1.23 10.35 5.74
C GLY A 62 0.20 9.78 5.82
N GLY A 63 0.53 8.82 4.96
CA GLY A 63 1.79 8.10 4.89
C GLY A 63 1.60 6.78 4.12
N CYS A 64 2.68 6.20 3.58
CA CYS A 64 2.59 4.91 2.91
C CYS A 64 3.97 4.23 2.86
N SER A 65 4.07 3.01 3.37
CA SER A 65 5.22 2.12 3.16
C SER A 65 5.02 1.31 1.87
N ASP A 66 6.03 0.53 1.47
CA ASP A 66 5.89 -0.39 0.33
C ASP A 66 4.76 -1.41 0.57
N ASP A 67 4.71 -2.00 1.77
CA ASP A 67 3.66 -2.95 2.18
C ASP A 67 2.29 -2.27 2.29
N GLY A 68 2.24 -1.08 2.90
CA GLY A 68 1.00 -0.29 2.97
C GLY A 68 0.46 0.07 1.58
N PHE A 69 1.33 0.28 0.60
CA PHE A 69 0.90 0.49 -0.78
C PHE A 69 0.38 -0.79 -1.44
N GLU A 70 0.89 -1.96 -1.08
CA GLU A 70 0.31 -3.23 -1.50
C GLU A 70 -1.11 -3.39 -0.96
N TYR A 71 -1.32 -3.09 0.32
CA TYR A 71 -2.63 -3.24 0.96
C TYR A 71 -3.63 -2.19 0.49
N PHE A 72 -3.19 -0.96 0.22
CA PHE A 72 -4.01 0.05 -0.46
C PHE A 72 -4.48 -0.43 -1.84
N ARG A 73 -3.59 -1.09 -2.62
CA ARG A 73 -3.98 -1.69 -3.90
C ARG A 73 -4.92 -2.87 -3.71
N GLY A 74 -4.81 -3.62 -2.61
CA GLY A 74 -5.79 -4.63 -2.19
C GLY A 74 -7.17 -4.01 -1.93
N TRP A 75 -7.24 -2.92 -1.17
CA TRP A 75 -8.46 -2.15 -0.98
C TRP A 75 -9.05 -1.66 -2.31
N LEU A 76 -8.21 -1.15 -3.22
CA LEU A 76 -8.65 -0.68 -4.54
C LEU A 76 -9.24 -1.81 -5.39
N LEU A 77 -8.68 -3.03 -5.31
CA LEU A 77 -9.25 -4.22 -5.95
C LEU A 77 -10.64 -4.55 -5.40
N ALA A 78 -10.86 -4.37 -4.10
CA ALA A 78 -12.15 -4.62 -3.45
C ALA A 78 -13.26 -3.64 -3.89
N GLN A 79 -12.89 -2.44 -4.37
CA GLN A 79 -13.87 -1.46 -4.88
C GLN A 79 -14.53 -1.88 -6.21
N GLY A 80 -14.04 -2.94 -6.85
CA GLY A 80 -14.57 -3.45 -8.12
C GLY A 80 -13.91 -2.82 -9.34
N ARG A 81 -14.31 -3.29 -10.53
CA ARG A 81 -13.59 -3.02 -11.77
C ARG A 81 -13.58 -1.54 -12.14
N ALA A 82 -14.75 -0.90 -12.08
CA ALA A 82 -14.90 0.47 -12.57
C ALA A 82 -14.04 1.45 -11.76
N VAL A 83 -14.05 1.32 -10.43
CA VAL A 83 -13.23 2.14 -9.53
C VAL A 83 -11.75 1.85 -9.73
N PHE A 84 -11.37 0.57 -9.78
CA PHE A 84 -9.97 0.17 -10.00
C PHE A 84 -9.42 0.74 -11.32
N GLU A 85 -10.14 0.55 -12.43
CA GLU A 85 -9.69 1.02 -13.74
C GLU A 85 -9.68 2.54 -13.83
N GLY A 86 -10.66 3.22 -13.21
CA GLY A 86 -10.71 4.67 -13.09
C GLY A 86 -9.49 5.22 -12.35
N ALA A 87 -9.21 4.70 -11.16
CA ALA A 87 -8.07 5.16 -10.34
C ALA A 87 -6.71 4.86 -10.99
N VAL A 88 -6.57 3.73 -11.70
CA VAL A 88 -5.33 3.42 -12.45
C VAL A 88 -5.10 4.39 -13.59
N ALA A 89 -6.16 4.82 -14.28
CA ALA A 89 -6.09 5.81 -15.34
C ALA A 89 -5.87 7.24 -14.79
N ASP A 90 -6.61 7.58 -13.74
CA ASP A 90 -6.63 8.90 -13.11
C ASP A 90 -6.87 8.76 -11.59
N PRO A 91 -5.82 8.84 -10.76
CA PRO A 91 -5.93 8.71 -9.31
C PRO A 91 -6.80 9.78 -8.64
N ASP A 92 -7.03 10.94 -9.29
CA ASP A 92 -7.84 12.01 -8.70
C ASP A 92 -9.31 11.58 -8.56
N THR A 93 -9.76 10.60 -9.35
CA THR A 93 -11.09 9.98 -9.22
C THR A 93 -11.35 9.35 -7.85
N LEU A 94 -10.29 9.04 -7.08
CA LEU A 94 -10.41 8.52 -5.72
C LEU A 94 -11.02 9.53 -4.75
N ALA A 95 -10.87 10.85 -4.99
CA ALA A 95 -11.39 11.89 -4.11
C ALA A 95 -12.94 11.91 -4.02
N ASP A 96 -13.61 11.33 -5.02
CA ASP A 96 -15.07 11.22 -5.06
C ASP A 96 -15.60 10.01 -4.27
N LEU A 97 -14.72 9.12 -3.81
CA LEU A 97 -15.13 7.92 -3.08
C LEU A 97 -15.48 8.25 -1.62
N PRO A 98 -16.65 7.79 -1.10
CA PRO A 98 -17.05 8.05 0.28
C PRO A 98 -16.02 7.59 1.33
N ALA A 99 -15.36 6.45 1.10
CA ALA A 99 -14.32 5.95 2.01
C ALA A 99 -13.14 6.93 2.11
N VAL A 100 -12.68 7.47 0.97
CA VAL A 100 -11.60 8.48 0.93
C VAL A 100 -12.02 9.76 1.65
N GLN A 101 -13.27 10.19 1.50
CA GLN A 101 -13.80 11.37 2.17
C GLN A 101 -13.88 11.18 3.70
N ARG A 102 -14.23 9.98 4.17
CA ARG A 102 -14.26 9.66 5.61
C ARG A 102 -12.86 9.61 6.22
N VAL A 103 -11.88 9.04 5.52
CA VAL A 103 -10.47 9.11 5.94
C VAL A 103 -9.99 10.57 6.01
N ALA A 104 -10.30 11.37 5.00
CA ALA A 104 -9.96 12.80 5.01
C ALA A 104 -10.64 13.59 6.15
N ALA A 105 -11.82 13.16 6.60
CA ALA A 105 -12.52 13.72 7.75
C ALA A 105 -11.97 13.23 9.11
N GLY A 106 -11.11 12.20 9.11
CA GLY A 106 -10.60 11.54 10.31
C GLY A 106 -11.60 10.56 10.95
N ASP A 107 -12.63 10.16 10.22
CA ASP A 107 -13.70 9.26 10.69
C ASP A 107 -13.36 7.77 10.47
N GLU A 108 -12.35 7.46 9.65
CA GLU A 108 -11.98 6.10 9.25
C GLU A 108 -10.46 5.93 9.29
N ALA A 109 -10.01 4.69 9.49
CA ALA A 109 -8.59 4.32 9.46
C ALA A 109 -8.04 4.31 8.02
N ASP A 110 -6.77 3.97 7.87
CA ASP A 110 -6.09 3.87 6.57
C ASP A 110 -6.85 2.93 5.62
N LEU A 111 -6.87 3.28 4.33
CA LEU A 111 -7.48 2.44 3.30
C LEU A 111 -6.52 1.32 2.94
N GLU A 112 -6.76 0.14 3.52
CA GLU A 112 -5.95 -1.04 3.33
C GLU A 112 -6.80 -2.32 3.32
N CYS A 113 -6.36 -3.33 2.60
CA CYS A 113 -6.92 -4.68 2.64
C CYS A 113 -5.88 -5.69 2.15
N GLU A 114 -5.12 -6.26 3.08
CA GLU A 114 -4.11 -7.29 2.78
C GLU A 114 -4.78 -8.53 2.18
N SER A 115 -5.89 -8.97 2.78
CA SER A 115 -6.60 -10.19 2.37
C SER A 115 -7.08 -10.13 0.92
N MET A 116 -7.51 -8.98 0.42
CA MET A 116 -7.87 -8.84 -0.99
C MET A 116 -6.64 -8.90 -1.92
N TYR A 117 -5.48 -8.40 -1.48
CA TYR A 117 -4.25 -8.41 -2.29
C TYR A 117 -3.71 -9.84 -2.49
N GLY A 118 -3.91 -10.72 -1.49
CA GLY A 118 -3.53 -12.13 -1.48
C GLY A 118 -4.61 -13.12 -1.90
N VAL A 119 -5.87 -12.69 -2.10
CA VAL A 119 -7.07 -13.56 -2.08
C VAL A 119 -7.03 -14.82 -2.95
N VAL A 120 -6.37 -14.80 -4.11
CA VAL A 120 -6.24 -15.99 -4.98
C VAL A 120 -5.22 -16.98 -4.44
N TRP A 121 -4.15 -16.49 -3.83
CA TRP A 121 -3.16 -17.32 -3.16
C TRP A 121 -3.80 -18.04 -1.99
N ASP A 122 -4.48 -17.28 -1.11
CA ASP A 122 -5.17 -17.82 0.07
C ASP A 122 -6.22 -18.86 -0.33
N ALA A 123 -7.01 -18.55 -1.37
CA ALA A 123 -7.99 -19.50 -1.90
C ALA A 123 -7.33 -20.78 -2.43
N TYR A 124 -6.20 -20.66 -3.13
CA TYR A 124 -5.49 -21.81 -3.69
C TYR A 124 -4.88 -22.69 -2.59
N GLU A 125 -4.29 -22.07 -1.57
CA GLU A 125 -3.76 -22.75 -0.40
C GLU A 125 -4.86 -23.56 0.30
N VAL A 126 -6.04 -22.96 0.50
CA VAL A 126 -7.19 -23.62 1.11
C VAL A 126 -7.66 -24.83 0.29
N VAL A 127 -7.86 -24.69 -1.04
CA VAL A 127 -8.43 -25.78 -1.85
C VAL A 127 -7.44 -26.90 -2.15
N THR A 128 -6.13 -26.65 -2.02
CA THR A 128 -5.07 -27.66 -2.23
C THR A 128 -4.51 -28.23 -0.94
N GLY A 129 -4.86 -27.67 0.22
CA GLY A 129 -4.34 -28.09 1.52
C GLY A 129 -2.88 -27.66 1.75
N GLY A 130 -2.51 -26.45 1.32
CA GLY A 130 -1.19 -25.87 1.61
C GLY A 130 -0.23 -25.75 0.43
N GLN A 131 -0.68 -25.91 -0.82
CA GLN A 131 0.19 -25.72 -1.98
C GLN A 131 0.20 -24.26 -2.44
N GLU A 132 1.31 -23.83 -3.05
CA GLU A 132 1.41 -22.54 -3.71
C GLU A 132 0.77 -22.60 -5.12
N PRO A 133 0.10 -21.51 -5.57
CA PRO A 133 -0.42 -21.44 -6.92
C PRO A 133 0.72 -21.50 -7.96
N PRO A 134 0.43 -21.94 -9.19
CA PRO A 134 1.43 -21.97 -10.25
C PRO A 134 2.09 -20.60 -10.46
N ALA A 135 3.39 -20.63 -10.77
CA ALA A 135 4.14 -19.42 -11.08
C ALA A 135 3.49 -18.63 -12.22
N VAL A 136 3.36 -17.32 -12.03
CA VAL A 136 2.80 -16.39 -13.02
C VAL A 136 3.91 -15.78 -13.86
N MET A 137 3.59 -15.48 -15.12
CA MET A 137 4.52 -14.85 -16.05
C MET A 137 4.43 -13.34 -15.88
N GLY A 138 5.48 -12.73 -15.35
CA GLY A 138 5.47 -11.28 -15.17
C GLY A 138 6.76 -10.69 -14.61
N ARG A 139 7.09 -9.47 -15.07
CA ARG A 139 8.05 -8.57 -14.44
C ARG A 139 7.32 -7.29 -14.08
N TYR A 140 7.54 -6.76 -12.88
CA TYR A 140 7.06 -5.42 -12.55
C TYR A 140 7.60 -4.40 -13.56
N PRO A 141 6.75 -3.53 -14.13
CA PRO A 141 7.22 -2.44 -14.98
C PRO A 141 8.11 -1.51 -14.14
N GLY A 142 9.40 -1.46 -14.48
CA GLY A 142 10.43 -0.70 -13.74
C GLY A 142 11.57 -1.53 -13.14
N SER A 143 11.45 -2.86 -13.12
CA SER A 143 12.54 -3.76 -12.67
C SER A 143 13.58 -4.10 -13.76
N ALA A 144 13.45 -3.50 -14.94
CA ALA A 144 14.51 -3.53 -15.94
C ALA A 144 15.68 -2.68 -15.43
N ARG A 145 16.63 -3.31 -14.75
CA ARG A 145 17.97 -2.75 -14.61
C ARG A 145 18.48 -2.53 -16.03
N ASP A 146 18.59 -1.28 -16.44
CA ASP A 146 19.35 -0.90 -17.62
C ASP A 146 20.75 -1.48 -17.44
N GLY A 147 21.08 -2.46 -18.27
CA GLY A 147 22.35 -3.18 -18.27
C GLY A 147 23.50 -2.32 -18.80
N THR A 148 23.48 -1.01 -18.58
CA THR A 148 24.65 -0.17 -18.80
C THR A 148 25.45 -0.04 -17.50
N SER A 149 26.21 -1.09 -17.19
CA SER A 149 27.38 -0.97 -16.31
C SER A 149 28.37 -0.02 -16.98
N ARG A 150 28.20 1.29 -16.78
CA ARG A 150 29.27 2.26 -17.04
C ARG A 150 30.05 2.39 -15.75
N THR A 151 31.02 1.50 -15.59
CA THR A 151 32.07 1.62 -14.57
C THR A 151 32.66 3.03 -14.68
N PRO A 152 32.61 3.87 -13.62
CA PRO A 152 33.39 5.07 -13.63
C PRO A 152 34.85 4.66 -13.42
N THR A 153 35.64 4.70 -14.50
CA THR A 153 37.10 4.59 -14.38
C THR A 153 37.60 5.75 -13.55
N ARG A 154 37.97 5.43 -12.31
CA ARG A 154 38.75 6.28 -11.42
C ARG A 154 40.15 6.44 -12.03
N THR A 155 40.39 7.56 -12.72
CA THR A 155 41.74 8.09 -12.88
C THR A 155 41.93 9.22 -11.89
N ALA A 156 42.69 8.91 -10.84
CA ALA A 156 43.39 9.93 -10.08
C ALA A 156 44.54 10.44 -10.95
N ASP A 157 44.59 11.73 -11.27
CA ASP A 157 45.78 12.51 -10.94
C ASP A 157 45.56 14.02 -11.03
N ALA A 158 46.32 14.71 -10.21
CA ALA A 158 46.07 16.01 -9.64
C ALA A 158 46.40 17.21 -10.55
N CYS A 159 45.69 18.32 -10.36
CA CYS A 159 46.31 19.65 -10.39
C CYS A 159 45.79 20.52 -9.24
N ARG A 160 46.75 20.85 -8.36
CA ARG A 160 46.70 21.83 -7.27
C ARG A 160 46.33 23.22 -7.78
N ASN A 161 45.47 23.93 -7.04
CA ASN A 161 45.81 25.18 -6.32
C ASN A 161 44.53 25.87 -5.82
N SER A 162 44.42 26.02 -4.50
CA SER A 162 43.80 27.19 -3.85
C SER A 162 44.91 28.20 -3.52
N PRO A 163 44.67 29.44 -3.05
CA PRO A 163 43.40 30.05 -2.60
C PRO A 163 43.15 31.50 -3.14
N HIS A 164 41.95 32.05 -2.95
CA HIS A 164 41.79 33.38 -2.35
C HIS A 164 40.39 33.56 -1.74
N SER A 165 40.45 34.05 -0.51
CA SER A 165 39.44 34.51 0.44
C SER A 165 38.50 35.60 -0.08
N SER A 166 37.26 35.67 0.43
CA SER A 166 36.81 36.74 1.35
C SER A 166 35.29 36.74 1.60
N THR A 167 34.92 36.74 2.89
CA THR A 167 33.79 37.42 3.59
C THR A 167 32.32 37.13 3.16
N ALA A 168 31.53 36.49 4.03
CA ALA A 168 30.61 37.07 5.04
C ALA A 168 29.30 37.59 4.38
N GLU A 169 28.06 37.29 4.80
CA GLU A 169 27.45 37.38 6.13
C GLU A 169 26.09 36.63 6.19
N SER A 170 25.74 36.19 7.41
CA SER A 170 24.43 36.19 8.11
C SER A 170 23.10 35.79 7.43
N GLY A 171 22.33 34.93 8.13
CA GLY A 171 20.89 34.71 7.88
C GLY A 171 20.30 33.52 8.63
N VAL A 172 19.95 33.73 9.91
CA VAL A 172 19.33 32.78 10.85
C VAL A 172 17.86 32.51 10.49
N GLN A 173 17.38 31.25 10.64
CA GLN A 173 16.22 30.90 11.47
C GLN A 173 16.07 29.37 11.65
N ARG A 174 16.51 28.88 12.82
CA ARG A 174 16.09 27.61 13.41
C ARG A 174 14.85 27.90 14.24
N VAL A 175 13.79 27.12 14.06
CA VAL A 175 12.58 27.19 14.88
C VAL A 175 12.76 26.22 16.04
N ASP A 176 12.86 26.76 17.26
CA ASP A 176 12.96 25.99 18.50
C ASP A 176 11.57 25.45 18.88
N PHE A 177 11.46 24.12 19.05
CA PHE A 177 10.28 23.47 19.62
C PHE A 177 10.43 23.45 21.15
N ALA A 178 9.67 24.30 21.83
CA ALA A 178 9.65 24.38 23.29
C ALA A 178 8.80 23.25 23.89
N CYS A 179 9.44 22.34 24.61
CA CYS A 179 8.79 21.43 25.57
C CYS A 179 8.17 22.25 26.72
N ARG A 180 6.84 22.21 26.87
CA ARG A 180 6.18 22.62 28.13
C ARG A 180 5.84 21.38 28.94
N GLY A 181 6.47 21.27 30.10
CA GLY A 181 6.08 20.37 31.17
C GLY A 181 4.80 20.86 31.87
N GLY A 182 4.08 19.88 32.41
CA GLY A 182 2.92 20.07 33.29
C GLY A 182 2.70 18.81 34.13
N GLU A 183 3.41 18.71 35.24
CA GLU A 183 3.00 17.97 36.46
C GLU A 183 1.77 18.68 37.07
N SER A 184 0.86 18.12 37.88
CA SER A 184 0.67 16.82 38.53
C SER A 184 -0.73 16.92 39.18
N THR A 185 -1.56 15.86 39.24
CA THR A 185 -2.39 15.60 40.45
C THR A 185 -2.84 14.14 40.52
N SER A 186 -2.48 13.51 41.64
CA SER A 186 -2.82 12.18 42.13
C SER A 186 -4.32 12.02 42.45
N ILE A 187 -4.92 10.89 42.07
CA ILE A 187 -6.00 10.23 42.83
C ILE A 187 -5.79 8.72 42.76
N GLY A 188 -5.59 8.09 43.92
CA GLY A 188 -5.45 6.64 44.08
C GLY A 188 -6.78 5.89 44.05
N GLY A 189 -6.72 4.60 43.69
CA GLY A 189 -7.80 3.62 43.79
C GLY A 189 -7.32 2.23 43.33
N PRO A 190 -7.87 1.13 43.87
CA PRO A 190 -7.06 0.04 44.43
C PRO A 190 -6.75 -1.12 43.49
N THR A 191 -5.63 -1.78 43.78
CA THR A 191 -5.18 -3.06 43.19
C THR A 191 -6.04 -4.26 43.65
N PRO A 192 -6.42 -5.20 42.77
CA PRO A 192 -6.98 -6.49 43.16
C PRO A 192 -5.86 -7.53 43.40
N PRO A 193 -6.01 -8.48 44.35
CA PRO A 193 -5.11 -9.61 44.42
C PRO A 193 -5.54 -10.74 43.47
N VAL A 194 -4.54 -11.36 42.84
CA VAL A 194 -4.62 -12.61 42.08
C VAL A 194 -4.28 -13.77 43.00
N SER A 195 -5.19 -14.75 43.13
CA SER A 195 -4.99 -16.21 43.11
C SER A 195 -6.30 -16.92 43.40
#